data_AF-A0AAU5LDK0-F1
#
_entry.id   AF-A0AAU5LDK0-F1
#
_cell.length_a   1.000
_cell.length_b   1.000
_cell.length_c   1.000
_cell.angle_alpha   90.00
_cell.angle_beta   90.00
_cell.angle_gamma   90.00
#
_symmetry.space_group_name_H-M   'P 1'
#
loop_
_entity.id
_entity.type
_entity.pdbx_description
1 polymer ?
#
loop_
_entity_poly.entity_id
_entity_poly.type
_entity_poly.pdbx_seq_one_letter_code
_entity_poly.pdbx_strand_id
1 'polypeptide(L)'
;MTTSTVGTGSAVARQACLVALTERTAGAGLDVEQRGDMLAAAWWSGERDLGVLAAAAGLGTDYQRVRDDLRARGIDHEGATYGPPPRPSYASLNADDVRALAEVADRVVGPAVLTAEPEPLAAAAWHLRIALGRLATGIDPAEPAELIAETTRDLVDHLREALVDAHTARADLHGRAQLAAQAEQEDADRVGEQAVAYGATVTLTLPVGHSVAVTVGQVPYGRPDAGFSTLASSSPLVNTTMAVDGAEHLQLRAALDTIAQVVTDRLTEEGREAG
;
A
#
# COMPACT_ATOMS: atom_id res chain seq x y z
N MET A 1 2.52 -31.32 -3.33
CA MET A 1 3.75 -30.53 -3.20
C MET A 1 3.29 -29.09 -3.19
N THR A 2 3.18 -28.48 -2.00
CA THR A 2 2.54 -27.19 -1.76
C THR A 2 3.62 -26.14 -1.54
N THR A 3 3.94 -25.38 -2.58
CA THR A 3 4.80 -24.19 -2.48
C THR A 3 3.91 -22.99 -2.16
N SER A 4 4.07 -22.44 -0.96
CA SER A 4 3.36 -21.26 -0.46
C SER A 4 4.01 -20.00 -1.03
N THR A 5 3.28 -19.29 -1.89
CA THR A 5 3.70 -18.04 -2.53
C THR A 5 3.32 -16.87 -1.62
N VAL A 6 4.30 -16.33 -0.88
CA VAL A 6 4.16 -15.09 -0.10
C VAL A 6 4.77 -13.95 -0.91
N GLY A 7 3.91 -13.26 -1.66
CA GLY A 7 4.22 -12.18 -2.61
C GLY A 7 4.61 -10.84 -1.99
N THR A 8 5.45 -10.08 -2.69
CA THR A 8 6.21 -8.88 -2.29
C THR A 8 5.46 -7.69 -1.67
N GLY A 9 4.13 -7.65 -1.63
CA GLY A 9 3.42 -6.79 -0.66
C GLY A 9 3.82 -7.11 0.79
N SER A 10 4.10 -8.39 1.04
CA SER A 10 4.75 -8.87 2.26
C SER A 10 6.19 -8.37 2.39
N ALA A 11 6.94 -8.21 1.29
CA ALA A 11 8.33 -7.78 1.34
C ALA A 11 8.51 -6.29 1.71
N VAL A 12 7.68 -5.40 1.15
CA VAL A 12 7.72 -3.96 1.51
C VAL A 12 7.23 -3.74 2.94
N ALA A 13 6.12 -4.39 3.32
CA ALA A 13 5.62 -4.35 4.69
C ALA A 13 6.64 -4.92 5.69
N ARG A 14 7.29 -6.03 5.34
CA ARG A 14 8.39 -6.63 6.12
C ARG A 14 9.55 -5.68 6.28
N GLN A 15 10.02 -5.09 5.19
CA GLN A 15 11.14 -4.14 5.26
C GLN A 15 10.77 -2.93 6.12
N ALA A 16 9.57 -2.38 5.97
CA ALA A 16 9.10 -1.25 6.78
C ALA A 16 9.02 -1.61 8.27
N CYS A 17 8.47 -2.78 8.61
CA CYS A 17 8.40 -3.26 10.00
C CYS A 17 9.80 -3.46 10.60
N LEU A 18 10.74 -4.04 9.84
CA LEU A 18 12.12 -4.24 10.30
C LEU A 18 12.88 -2.93 10.47
N VAL A 19 12.71 -1.98 9.55
CA VAL A 19 13.31 -0.64 9.65
C VAL A 19 12.76 0.09 10.88
N ALA A 20 11.44 0.11 11.06
CA ALA A 20 10.81 0.75 12.22
C ALA A 20 11.31 0.14 13.54
N LEU A 21 11.39 -1.20 13.61
CA LEU A 21 11.91 -1.93 14.78
C LEU A 21 13.37 -1.55 15.05
N THR A 22 14.20 -1.47 14.01
CA THR A 22 15.61 -1.09 14.13
C THR A 22 15.77 0.36 14.62
N GLU A 23 15.04 1.30 14.00
CA GLU A 23 15.11 2.72 14.34
C GLU A 23 14.62 3.00 15.76
N ARG A 24 13.53 2.34 16.19
CA ARG A 24 13.04 2.50 17.57
C ARG A 24 13.95 1.88 18.61
N THR A 25 14.56 0.74 18.28
CA THR A 25 15.59 0.14 19.13
C THR A 25 16.81 1.07 19.26
N ALA A 26 17.26 1.68 18.16
CA ALA A 26 18.41 2.58 18.16
C ALA A 26 18.17 3.93 18.87
N GLY A 27 16.91 4.35 18.98
CA GLY A 27 16.51 5.60 19.63
C GLY A 27 16.34 5.47 21.15
N ALA A 28 15.09 5.59 21.62
CA ALA A 28 14.76 5.62 23.05
C ALA A 28 14.85 4.23 23.74
N GLY A 29 15.11 3.17 22.98
CA GLY A 29 14.91 1.80 23.40
C GLY A 29 13.43 1.42 23.37
N LEU A 30 13.17 0.10 23.40
CA LEU A 30 11.83 -0.47 23.46
C LEU A 30 11.62 -1.11 24.82
N ASP A 31 10.47 -0.83 25.45
CA ASP A 31 10.04 -1.66 26.55
C ASP A 31 9.65 -3.07 26.06
N VAL A 32 9.31 -3.97 26.98
CA VAL A 32 9.00 -5.36 26.65
C VAL A 32 7.73 -5.49 25.81
N GLU A 33 6.71 -4.67 26.07
CA GLU A 33 5.43 -4.73 25.37
C GLU A 33 5.57 -4.21 23.94
N GLN A 34 6.18 -3.04 23.77
CA GLN A 34 6.45 -2.42 22.47
C GLN A 34 7.35 -3.30 21.61
N ARG A 35 8.41 -3.89 22.19
CA ARG A 35 9.28 -4.82 21.46
C ARG A 35 8.49 -6.03 20.98
N GLY A 36 7.65 -6.61 21.83
CA GLY A 36 6.80 -7.74 21.48
C GLY A 36 5.82 -7.41 20.35
N ASP A 37 5.22 -6.22 20.37
CA ASP A 37 4.26 -5.79 19.34
C ASP A 37 4.94 -5.55 17.99
N MET A 38 6.13 -4.95 17.99
CA MET A 38 6.90 -4.73 16.77
C MET A 38 7.47 -6.03 16.18
N LEU A 39 7.92 -6.96 17.03
CA LEU A 39 8.32 -8.31 16.62
C LEU A 39 7.13 -9.08 16.02
N ALA A 40 5.97 -8.98 16.66
CA ALA A 40 4.74 -9.56 16.14
C ALA A 40 4.34 -8.95 14.80
N ALA A 41 4.43 -7.62 14.63
CA ALA A 41 4.14 -6.95 13.37
C ALA A 41 5.08 -7.42 12.25
N ALA A 42 6.40 -7.49 12.52
CA ALA A 42 7.38 -8.04 11.58
C ALA A 42 7.08 -9.50 11.24
N TRP A 43 6.71 -10.32 12.22
CA TRP A 43 6.23 -11.68 11.96
C TRP A 43 4.99 -11.68 11.06
N TRP A 44 3.95 -10.92 11.37
CA TRP A 44 2.74 -10.88 10.56
C TRP A 44 2.95 -10.35 9.14
N SER A 45 3.92 -9.46 8.96
CA SER A 45 4.34 -8.97 7.65
C SER A 45 5.06 -10.02 6.79
N GLY A 46 5.46 -11.15 7.38
CA GLY A 46 6.06 -12.30 6.69
C GLY A 46 7.52 -12.58 7.06
N GLU A 47 8.12 -11.89 8.03
CA GLU A 47 9.45 -12.26 8.53
C GLU A 47 9.37 -13.53 9.40
N ARG A 48 10.17 -14.54 9.07
CA ARG A 48 10.20 -15.83 9.78
C ARG A 48 11.57 -16.17 10.35
N ASP A 49 12.60 -15.40 10.00
CA ASP A 49 13.95 -15.59 10.51
C ASP A 49 14.10 -14.89 11.88
N LEU A 50 14.21 -15.71 12.94
CA LEU A 50 14.43 -15.23 14.30
C LEU A 50 15.75 -14.46 14.45
N GLY A 51 16.74 -14.73 13.60
CA GLY A 51 18.01 -14.01 13.57
C GLY A 51 17.84 -12.57 13.07
N VAL A 52 17.07 -12.39 11.99
CA VAL A 52 16.74 -11.07 11.46
C VAL A 52 15.92 -10.27 12.48
N LEU A 53 14.94 -10.91 13.12
CA LEU A 53 14.13 -10.29 14.16
C LEU A 53 14.95 -9.90 15.40
N ALA A 54 15.85 -10.78 15.87
CA ALA A 54 16.71 -10.50 17.01
C ALA A 54 17.69 -9.36 16.72
N ALA A 55 18.24 -9.32 15.50
CA ALA A 55 19.12 -8.25 15.06
C ALA A 55 18.37 -6.91 15.02
N ALA A 56 17.18 -6.86 14.40
CA ALA A 56 16.37 -5.64 14.32
C ALA A 56 15.93 -5.14 15.71
N ALA A 57 15.63 -6.04 16.65
CA ALA A 57 15.26 -5.70 18.02
C ALA A 57 16.45 -5.40 18.96
N GLY A 58 17.69 -5.42 18.45
CA GLY A 58 18.90 -5.16 19.25
C GLY A 58 19.19 -6.21 20.31
N LEU A 59 18.65 -7.42 20.15
CA LEU A 59 18.81 -8.55 21.08
C LEU A 59 20.03 -9.43 20.75
N GLY A 60 20.73 -9.14 19.64
CA GLY A 60 21.90 -9.91 19.19
C GLY A 60 21.51 -11.35 18.89
N THR A 61 22.09 -12.30 19.63
CA THR A 61 21.81 -13.75 19.48
C THR A 61 20.81 -14.28 20.52
N ASP A 62 20.13 -13.41 21.27
CA ASP A 62 19.11 -13.82 22.26
C ASP A 62 17.79 -14.19 21.58
N TYR A 63 17.82 -15.29 20.83
CA TYR A 63 16.65 -15.83 20.14
C TYR A 63 15.57 -16.29 21.11
N GLN A 64 15.97 -16.70 22.33
CA GLN A 64 15.02 -17.15 23.33
C GLN A 64 14.08 -15.99 23.73
N ARG A 65 14.62 -14.79 23.86
CA ARG A 65 13.82 -13.61 24.18
C ARG A 65 12.86 -13.21 23.05
N VAL A 66 13.29 -13.32 21.79
CA VAL A 66 12.38 -13.13 20.63
C VAL A 66 11.23 -14.12 20.69
N ARG A 67 11.52 -15.39 20.99
CA ARG A 67 10.49 -16.45 21.11
C ARG A 67 9.51 -16.16 22.24
N ASP A 68 10.01 -15.73 23.39
CA ASP A 68 9.18 -15.43 24.55
C ASP A 68 8.27 -14.22 24.28
N ASP A 69 8.79 -13.17 23.63
CA ASP A 69 8.01 -12.00 23.22
C ASP A 69 6.93 -12.34 22.18
N LEU A 70 7.27 -13.17 21.17
CA LEU A 70 6.30 -13.67 20.18
C LEU A 70 5.23 -14.55 20.85
N ARG A 71 5.63 -15.44 21.76
CA ARG A 71 4.71 -16.32 22.50
C ARG A 71 3.75 -15.51 23.38
N ALA A 72 4.21 -14.43 24.01
CA ALA A 72 3.35 -13.52 24.76
C ALA A 72 2.26 -12.85 23.89
N ARG A 73 2.44 -12.81 22.57
CA ARG A 73 1.48 -12.30 21.56
C ARG A 73 0.71 -13.42 20.86
N GLY A 74 0.75 -14.64 21.40
CA GLY A 74 0.04 -15.79 20.86
C GLY A 74 0.64 -16.36 19.57
N ILE A 75 1.88 -15.99 19.24
CA ILE A 75 2.58 -16.48 18.06
C ILE A 75 3.41 -17.70 18.46
N ASP A 76 3.02 -18.87 17.97
CA ASP A 76 3.84 -20.07 18.04
C ASP A 76 4.77 -20.15 16.82
N HIS A 77 6.07 -20.01 17.09
CA HIS A 77 7.11 -20.03 16.06
C HIS A 77 7.60 -21.45 15.72
N GLU A 78 7.24 -22.47 16.52
CA GLU A 78 7.66 -23.88 16.32
C GLU A 78 6.62 -24.68 15.52
N GLY A 79 5.42 -24.14 15.32
CA GLY A 79 4.33 -24.82 14.63
C GLY A 79 4.53 -24.94 13.11
N ALA A 80 4.92 -26.14 12.65
CA ALA A 80 5.08 -26.46 11.23
C ALA A 80 3.77 -26.74 10.45
N THR A 81 2.59 -26.64 11.07
CA THR A 81 1.36 -27.25 10.51
C THR A 81 0.08 -26.46 10.67
N TYR A 82 0.15 -25.19 11.06
CA TYR A 82 -1.04 -24.32 11.06
C TYR A 82 -0.87 -23.32 9.93
N GLY A 83 -1.91 -23.17 9.10
CA GLY A 83 -2.00 -22.04 8.17
C GLY A 83 -1.73 -20.72 8.92
N PRO A 84 -1.42 -19.62 8.20
CA PRO A 84 -1.10 -18.34 8.85
C PRO A 84 -2.13 -18.10 9.95
N PRO A 85 -1.70 -18.00 11.22
CA PRO A 85 -2.66 -17.93 12.30
C PRO A 85 -3.58 -16.74 12.03
N PRO A 86 -4.88 -16.80 12.41
CA PRO A 86 -5.78 -15.69 12.13
C PRO A 86 -5.11 -14.42 12.62
N ARG A 87 -4.91 -13.46 11.70
CA ARG A 87 -4.29 -12.18 12.06
C ARG A 87 -5.01 -11.72 13.31
N PRO A 88 -4.30 -11.42 14.41
CA PRO A 88 -4.96 -10.93 15.61
C PRO A 88 -5.86 -9.78 15.18
N SER A 89 -7.08 -9.73 15.71
CA SER A 89 -7.92 -8.57 15.51
C SER A 89 -7.15 -7.40 16.11
N TYR A 90 -6.50 -6.61 15.24
CA TYR A 90 -5.91 -5.35 15.66
C TYR A 90 -6.99 -4.62 16.43
N ALA A 91 -6.64 -4.10 17.61
CA ALA A 91 -7.53 -3.19 18.30
C ALA A 91 -7.97 -2.14 17.27
N SER A 92 -9.28 -1.90 17.18
CA SER A 92 -9.80 -0.91 16.24
C SER A 92 -9.00 0.37 16.38
N LEU A 93 -8.53 0.90 15.25
CA LEU A 93 -7.83 2.19 15.22
C LEU A 93 -8.66 3.19 16.03
N ASN A 94 -8.09 3.78 17.08
CA ASN A 94 -8.77 4.81 17.83
C ASN A 94 -8.43 6.18 17.26
N ALA A 95 -9.34 7.13 17.38
CA ALA A 95 -9.17 8.46 16.80
C ALA A 95 -7.97 9.22 17.38
N ASP A 96 -7.68 9.04 18.67
CA ASP A 96 -6.59 9.74 19.36
C ASP A 96 -5.21 9.32 18.86
N ASP A 97 -4.98 8.03 18.62
CA ASP A 97 -3.75 7.49 18.06
C ASP A 97 -3.53 8.01 16.64
N VAL A 98 -4.60 8.11 15.84
CA VAL A 98 -4.51 8.66 14.48
C VAL A 98 -4.23 10.16 14.51
N ARG A 99 -4.83 10.92 15.43
CA ARG A 99 -4.51 12.35 15.65
C ARG A 99 -3.05 12.52 16.05
N ALA A 100 -2.58 11.73 17.01
CA ALA A 100 -1.19 11.77 17.46
C ALA A 100 -0.21 11.47 16.30
N LEU A 101 -0.55 10.51 15.44
CA LEU A 101 0.22 10.22 14.24
C LEU A 101 0.21 11.40 13.25
N ALA A 102 -0.95 12.02 13.02
CA ALA A 102 -1.06 13.19 12.15
C ALA A 102 -0.24 14.39 12.67
N GLU A 103 -0.17 14.60 13.99
CA GLU A 103 0.67 15.62 14.63
C GLU A 103 2.17 15.33 14.52
N VAL A 104 2.57 14.06 14.59
CA VAL A 104 3.96 13.67 14.34
C VAL A 104 4.31 13.91 12.87
N ALA A 105 3.44 13.51 11.95
CA ALA A 105 3.62 13.75 10.52
C ALA A 105 3.73 15.26 10.22
N ASP A 106 2.93 16.11 10.85
CA ASP A 106 2.99 17.56 10.69
C ASP A 106 4.35 18.15 11.09
N ARG A 107 4.91 17.70 12.22
CA ARG A 107 6.22 18.16 12.69
C ARG A 107 7.36 17.79 11.75
N VAL A 108 7.25 16.66 11.07
CA VAL A 108 8.28 16.15 10.14
C VAL A 108 8.12 16.78 8.76
N VAL A 109 6.90 16.85 8.24
CA VAL A 109 6.61 17.27 6.87
C VAL A 109 6.47 18.79 6.76
N GLY A 110 5.96 19.46 7.80
CA GLY A 110 5.70 20.90 7.81
C GLY A 110 6.86 21.74 7.28
N PRO A 111 8.11 21.58 7.77
CA PRO A 111 9.25 22.34 7.26
C PRO A 111 9.55 22.12 5.77
N ALA A 112 9.31 20.91 5.25
CA ALA A 112 9.61 20.55 3.87
C ALA A 112 8.61 21.13 2.86
N VAL A 113 7.41 21.52 3.30
CA VAL A 113 6.36 22.09 2.44
C VAL A 113 6.22 23.61 2.51
N LEU A 114 7.02 24.27 3.35
CA LEU A 114 7.04 25.74 3.45
C LEU A 114 7.89 26.43 2.36
N THR A 115 8.35 25.68 1.36
CA THR A 115 9.04 26.24 0.18
C THR A 115 8.02 26.70 -0.86
N ALA A 116 8.43 27.62 -1.75
CA ALA A 116 7.55 28.12 -2.82
C ALA A 116 7.15 27.03 -3.82
N GLU A 117 8.03 26.03 -3.99
CA GLU A 117 7.82 24.84 -4.82
C GLU A 117 8.27 23.63 -3.98
N PRO A 118 7.36 22.96 -3.26
CA PRO A 118 7.70 21.76 -2.53
C PRO A 118 7.96 20.61 -3.50
N GLU A 119 8.96 19.77 -3.19
CA GLU A 119 9.19 18.57 -4.00
C GLU A 119 7.98 17.62 -3.91
N PRO A 120 7.66 16.85 -4.97
CA PRO A 120 6.45 16.03 -5.02
C PRO A 120 6.32 15.04 -3.84
N LEU A 121 7.43 14.50 -3.32
CA LEU A 121 7.38 13.62 -2.15
C LEU A 121 6.96 14.36 -0.86
N ALA A 122 7.38 15.62 -0.71
CA ALA A 122 6.98 16.45 0.43
C ALA A 122 5.50 16.83 0.33
N ALA A 123 5.02 17.15 -0.88
CA ALA A 123 3.61 17.39 -1.16
C ALA A 123 2.75 16.13 -0.87
N ALA A 124 3.18 14.97 -1.34
CA ALA A 124 2.51 13.69 -1.06
C ALA A 124 2.40 13.42 0.46
N ALA A 125 3.50 13.61 1.20
CA ALA A 125 3.54 13.42 2.64
C ALA A 125 2.61 14.41 3.38
N TRP A 126 2.44 15.62 2.83
CA TRP A 126 1.54 16.62 3.40
C TRP A 126 0.07 16.26 3.20
N HIS A 127 -0.31 15.82 2.01
CA HIS A 127 -1.66 15.34 1.75
C HIS A 127 -1.98 14.10 2.59
N LEU A 128 -1.02 13.18 2.79
CA LEU A 128 -1.19 12.04 3.72
C LEU A 128 -1.38 12.49 5.16
N ARG A 129 -0.67 13.51 5.63
CA ARG A 129 -0.86 14.08 6.97
C ARG A 129 -2.28 14.62 7.15
N ILE A 130 -2.84 15.31 6.16
CA ILE A 130 -4.20 15.82 6.23
C ILE A 130 -5.21 14.66 6.20
N ALA A 131 -4.99 13.67 5.32
CA ALA A 131 -5.80 12.46 5.26
C ALA A 131 -5.86 11.73 6.60
N LEU A 132 -4.73 11.60 7.33
CA LEU A 132 -4.73 11.03 8.68
C LEU A 132 -5.62 11.84 9.64
N GLY A 133 -5.55 13.17 9.62
CA GLY A 133 -6.43 14.02 10.43
C GLY A 133 -7.92 13.80 10.12
N ARG A 134 -8.27 13.68 8.83
CA ARG A 134 -9.64 13.41 8.39
C ARG A 134 -10.11 12.00 8.75
N LEU A 135 -9.22 11.01 8.65
CA LEU A 135 -9.49 9.64 9.09
C LEU A 135 -9.80 9.61 10.59
N ALA A 136 -9.03 10.34 11.41
CA ALA A 136 -9.31 10.43 12.84
C ALA A 136 -10.70 11.01 13.13
N THR A 137 -11.10 12.06 12.42
CA THR A 137 -12.48 12.60 12.53
C THR A 137 -13.52 11.57 12.10
N GLY A 138 -13.28 10.84 11.01
CA GLY A 138 -14.23 9.88 10.47
C GLY A 138 -14.46 8.64 11.33
N ILE A 139 -13.45 8.24 12.13
CA ILE A 139 -13.55 7.07 13.02
C ILE A 139 -13.93 7.44 14.47
N ASP A 140 -14.00 8.73 14.81
CA ASP A 140 -14.39 9.17 16.15
C ASP A 140 -15.93 9.17 16.30
N PRO A 141 -16.50 8.30 17.15
CA PRO A 141 -17.95 8.25 17.34
C PRO A 141 -18.51 9.48 18.08
N ALA A 142 -17.66 10.32 18.67
CA ALA A 142 -18.07 11.57 19.32
C ALA A 142 -18.29 12.72 18.32
N GLU A 143 -17.82 12.60 17.09
CA GLU A 143 -17.94 13.65 16.08
C GLU A 143 -19.34 13.67 15.44
N PRO A 144 -19.88 14.84 15.08
CA PRO A 144 -21.15 14.95 14.39
C PRO A 144 -21.17 14.22 13.05
N ALA A 145 -22.28 13.55 12.72
CA ALA A 145 -22.41 12.80 11.46
C ALA A 145 -22.22 13.67 10.21
N GLU A 146 -22.65 14.94 10.26
CA GLU A 146 -22.44 15.91 9.19
C GLU A 146 -20.95 16.20 8.97
N LEU A 147 -20.19 16.35 10.05
CA LEU A 147 -18.75 16.57 10.00
C LEU A 147 -18.02 15.33 9.47
N ILE A 148 -18.43 14.13 9.88
CA ILE A 148 -17.88 12.86 9.36
C ILE A 148 -18.10 12.77 7.84
N ALA A 149 -19.31 13.10 7.36
CA ALA A 149 -19.62 13.05 5.93
C ALA A 149 -18.81 14.08 5.10
N GLU A 150 -18.65 15.29 5.63
CA GLU A 150 -17.80 16.34 5.00
C GLU A 150 -16.33 15.91 4.96
N THR A 151 -15.79 15.49 6.09
CA THR A 151 -14.39 15.08 6.21
C THR A 151 -14.06 13.82 5.43
N THR A 152 -15.02 12.91 5.23
CA THR A 152 -14.84 11.72 4.37
C THR A 152 -14.66 12.11 2.91
N ARG A 153 -15.33 13.17 2.43
CA ARG A 153 -15.14 13.67 1.07
C ARG A 153 -13.75 14.32 0.92
N ASP A 154 -13.40 15.18 1.86
CA ASP A 154 -12.07 15.81 1.94
C ASP A 154 -10.94 14.77 1.99
N LEU A 155 -11.14 13.69 2.76
CA LEU A 155 -10.21 12.57 2.89
C LEU A 155 -9.89 11.95 1.52
N VAL A 156 -10.93 11.65 0.74
CA VAL A 156 -10.75 11.04 -0.59
C VAL A 156 -9.96 11.97 -1.52
N ASP A 157 -10.24 13.27 -1.47
CA ASP A 157 -9.53 14.23 -2.31
C ASP A 157 -8.05 14.33 -1.92
N HIS A 158 -7.73 14.36 -0.62
CA HIS A 158 -6.34 14.40 -0.16
C HIS A 158 -5.60 13.08 -0.42
N LEU A 159 -6.26 11.93 -0.29
CA LEU A 159 -5.65 10.65 -0.67
C LEU A 159 -5.36 10.60 -2.18
N ARG A 160 -6.23 11.18 -3.01
CA ARG A 160 -6.01 11.28 -4.44
C ARG A 160 -4.82 12.19 -4.77
N GLU A 161 -4.74 13.37 -4.16
CA GLU A 161 -3.63 14.30 -4.32
C GLU A 161 -2.30 13.68 -3.85
N ALA A 162 -2.30 13.03 -2.69
CA ALA A 162 -1.14 12.30 -2.18
C ALA A 162 -0.63 11.24 -3.18
N LEU A 163 -1.55 10.50 -3.79
CA LEU A 163 -1.22 9.48 -4.78
C LEU A 163 -0.65 10.08 -6.06
N VAL A 164 -1.23 11.18 -6.54
CA VAL A 164 -0.72 11.92 -7.71
C VAL A 164 0.71 12.37 -7.47
N ASP A 165 0.97 13.03 -6.33
CA ASP A 165 2.28 13.56 -6.00
C ASP A 165 3.32 12.46 -5.77
N ALA A 166 2.93 11.35 -5.13
CA ALA A 166 3.79 10.19 -4.95
C ALA A 166 4.15 9.53 -6.29
N HIS A 167 3.19 9.45 -7.22
CA HIS A 167 3.44 8.94 -8.57
C HIS A 167 4.37 9.86 -9.36
N THR A 168 4.21 11.18 -9.23
CA THR A 168 5.14 12.17 -9.82
C THR A 168 6.55 11.98 -9.26
N ALA A 169 6.70 11.92 -7.93
CA ALA A 169 8.00 11.69 -7.29
C ALA A 169 8.67 10.39 -7.78
N ARG A 170 7.87 9.32 -7.95
CA ARG A 170 8.36 8.02 -8.41
C ARG A 170 8.72 8.03 -9.89
N ALA A 171 7.99 8.77 -10.72
CA ALA A 171 8.27 8.95 -12.14
C ALA A 171 9.52 9.79 -12.41
N ASP A 172 9.84 10.74 -11.54
CA ASP A 172 11.09 11.51 -11.65
C ASP A 172 12.35 10.65 -11.45
N LEU A 173 12.22 9.54 -10.70
CA LEU A 173 13.31 8.61 -10.42
C LEU A 173 13.49 7.51 -11.47
N HIS A 174 12.43 7.16 -12.20
CA HIS A 174 12.39 5.99 -13.07
C HIS A 174 11.66 6.26 -14.38
N GLY A 175 12.24 5.77 -15.48
CA GLY A 175 11.56 5.82 -16.78
C GLY A 175 10.30 4.93 -16.80
N ARG A 176 9.32 5.28 -17.63
CA ARG A 176 8.06 4.53 -17.79
C ARG A 176 8.26 3.01 -17.94
N ALA A 177 9.25 2.58 -18.73
CA ALA A 177 9.55 1.16 -18.93
C ALA A 177 10.04 0.46 -17.64
N GLN A 178 10.82 1.16 -16.80
CA GLN A 178 11.28 0.63 -15.52
C GLN A 178 10.13 0.52 -14.52
N LEU A 179 9.24 1.52 -14.48
CA LEU A 179 8.03 1.49 -13.66
C LEU A 179 7.10 0.35 -14.06
N ALA A 180 6.88 0.16 -15.37
CA ALA A 180 6.06 -0.93 -15.87
C ALA A 180 6.62 -2.31 -15.49
N ALA A 181 7.94 -2.51 -15.64
CA ALA A 181 8.60 -3.75 -15.24
C ALA A 181 8.54 -4.00 -13.73
N GLN A 182 8.65 -2.95 -12.91
CA GLN A 182 8.53 -3.07 -11.46
C GLN A 182 7.09 -3.41 -11.03
N ALA A 183 6.09 -2.73 -11.60
CA ALA A 183 4.69 -3.03 -11.33
C ALA A 183 4.33 -4.47 -11.74
N GLU A 184 4.86 -4.95 -12.86
CA GLU A 184 4.71 -6.34 -13.29
C GLU A 184 5.32 -7.33 -12.29
N GLN A 185 6.50 -7.02 -11.75
CA GLN A 185 7.12 -7.83 -10.70
C GLN A 185 6.24 -7.86 -9.44
N GLU A 186 5.77 -6.70 -8.98
CA GLU A 186 4.88 -6.58 -7.82
C GLU A 186 3.57 -7.37 -8.00
N ASP A 187 2.98 -7.36 -9.20
CA ASP A 187 1.79 -8.14 -9.56
C ASP A 187 2.07 -9.65 -9.62
N ALA A 188 3.15 -10.05 -10.29
CA ALA A 188 3.57 -11.44 -10.42
C ALA A 188 3.84 -12.07 -9.04
N ASP A 189 4.38 -11.27 -8.12
CA ASP A 189 4.60 -11.71 -6.76
C ASP A 189 3.27 -11.79 -5.99
N ARG A 190 2.35 -10.82 -6.15
CA ARG A 190 1.03 -10.78 -5.47
C ARG A 190 0.11 -11.93 -5.91
N VAL A 191 0.20 -12.33 -7.17
CA VAL A 191 -0.64 -13.35 -7.79
C VAL A 191 0.20 -14.61 -8.04
N GLY A 192 0.41 -15.43 -6.99
CA GLY A 192 1.06 -16.73 -7.20
C GLY A 192 0.25 -17.61 -8.17
N GLU A 193 0.90 -18.18 -9.20
CA GLU A 193 0.46 -19.14 -10.27
C GLU A 193 -0.98 -19.13 -10.83
N GLN A 194 -1.95 -18.38 -10.30
CA GLN A 194 -3.34 -18.42 -10.71
C GLN A 194 -3.71 -17.21 -11.57
N ALA A 195 -3.88 -17.49 -12.87
CA ALA A 195 -4.53 -16.67 -13.90
C ALA A 195 -4.15 -15.18 -13.91
N VAL A 196 -2.98 -14.90 -14.49
CA VAL A 196 -2.57 -13.55 -14.83
C VAL A 196 -3.39 -13.06 -16.05
N ALA A 197 -4.14 -11.98 -15.87
CA ALA A 197 -4.74 -11.28 -16.99
C ALA A 197 -3.62 -10.62 -17.81
N TYR A 198 -3.37 -11.10 -19.02
CA TYR A 198 -2.35 -10.56 -19.95
C TYR A 198 -2.57 -9.09 -20.33
N GLY A 199 -3.72 -8.53 -20.00
CA GLY A 199 -4.02 -7.11 -20.09
C GLY A 199 -5.45 -6.82 -19.65
N ALA A 200 -5.69 -5.57 -19.29
CA ALA A 200 -7.00 -5.04 -18.98
C ALA A 200 -7.28 -3.86 -19.93
N THR A 201 -8.46 -3.87 -20.54
CA THR A 201 -8.97 -2.72 -21.28
C THR A 201 -10.16 -2.17 -20.51
N VAL A 202 -10.02 -0.96 -19.97
CA VAL A 202 -11.15 -0.23 -19.41
C VAL A 202 -11.67 0.74 -20.45
N THR A 203 -12.95 0.58 -20.79
CA THR A 203 -13.66 1.46 -21.72
C THR A 203 -14.60 2.34 -20.93
N LEU A 204 -14.34 3.64 -20.91
CA LEU A 204 -15.21 4.67 -20.36
C LEU A 204 -16.11 5.20 -21.47
N THR A 205 -17.42 4.95 -21.36
CA THR A 205 -18.42 5.52 -22.27
C THR A 205 -18.84 6.89 -21.74
N LEU A 206 -18.59 7.93 -22.52
CA LEU A 206 -18.96 9.30 -22.19
C LEU A 206 -20.45 9.54 -22.50
N PRO A 207 -21.14 10.44 -21.77
CA PRO A 207 -22.58 10.74 -21.98
C PRO A 207 -22.94 11.17 -23.40
N VAL A 208 -21.96 11.69 -24.14
CA VAL A 208 -22.05 12.15 -25.53
C VAL A 208 -21.88 11.03 -26.57
N GLY A 209 -21.86 9.76 -26.14
CA GLY A 209 -21.75 8.60 -27.04
C GLY A 209 -20.31 8.29 -27.49
N HIS A 210 -19.32 9.01 -26.99
CA HIS A 210 -17.90 8.72 -27.21
C HIS A 210 -17.37 7.68 -26.22
N SER A 211 -16.23 7.11 -26.53
CA SER A 211 -15.53 6.15 -25.70
C SER A 211 -14.05 6.49 -25.56
N VAL A 212 -13.52 6.29 -24.36
CA VAL A 212 -12.09 6.28 -24.06
C VAL A 212 -11.74 4.87 -23.61
N ALA A 213 -10.90 4.18 -24.36
CA ALA A 213 -10.36 2.89 -24.00
C ALA A 213 -8.93 3.08 -23.51
N VAL A 214 -8.69 2.73 -22.25
CA VAL A 214 -7.35 2.59 -21.69
C VAL A 214 -7.03 1.11 -21.67
N THR A 215 -5.99 0.72 -22.42
CA THR A 215 -5.46 -0.64 -22.38
C THR A 215 -4.15 -0.63 -21.61
N VAL A 216 -4.08 -1.46 -20.57
CA VAL A 216 -2.86 -1.75 -19.81
C VAL A 216 -2.56 -3.22 -20.02
N GLY A 217 -1.48 -3.52 -20.73
CA GLY A 217 -1.12 -4.89 -21.13
C GLY A 217 0.22 -5.34 -20.56
N GLN A 218 0.32 -6.64 -20.27
CA GLN A 218 1.60 -7.35 -20.11
C GLN A 218 2.18 -7.70 -21.49
N VAL A 219 3.50 -7.80 -21.56
CA VAL A 219 4.20 -8.29 -22.76
C VAL A 219 4.81 -9.65 -22.47
N PRO A 220 4.82 -10.59 -23.42
CA PRO A 220 5.58 -11.83 -23.28
C PRO A 220 7.04 -11.57 -22.85
N TYR A 221 7.52 -12.42 -21.94
CA TYR A 221 8.84 -12.45 -21.28
C TYR A 221 10.08 -12.21 -22.18
N GLY A 222 9.92 -12.32 -23.51
CA GLY A 222 10.99 -12.07 -24.48
C GLY A 222 11.19 -10.61 -24.91
N ARG A 223 10.37 -9.64 -24.45
CA ARG A 223 10.49 -8.20 -24.81
C ARG A 223 10.11 -7.27 -23.64
N PRO A 224 11.00 -7.07 -22.66
CA PRO A 224 10.73 -6.26 -21.45
C PRO A 224 10.54 -4.76 -21.71
N ASP A 225 10.92 -4.27 -22.89
CA ASP A 225 10.86 -2.86 -23.31
C ASP A 225 9.51 -2.44 -23.94
N ALA A 226 8.49 -3.30 -23.86
CA ALA A 226 7.20 -3.06 -24.52
C ALA A 226 5.99 -2.96 -23.58
N GLY A 227 6.15 -2.91 -22.24
CA GLY A 227 5.04 -2.63 -21.33
C GLY A 227 4.35 -1.31 -21.72
N PHE A 228 3.04 -1.34 -21.97
CA PHE A 228 2.31 -0.19 -22.49
C PHE A 228 1.01 0.09 -21.73
N SER A 229 0.83 1.38 -21.39
CA SER A 229 -0.49 2.00 -21.27
C SER A 229 -0.76 2.71 -22.60
N THR A 230 -1.68 2.18 -23.39
CA THR A 230 -2.15 2.86 -24.60
C THR A 230 -3.53 3.43 -24.33
N LEU A 231 -3.71 4.69 -24.72
CA LEU A 231 -4.98 5.37 -24.62
C LEU A 231 -5.53 5.56 -26.03
N ALA A 232 -6.65 4.92 -26.32
CA ALA A 232 -7.40 5.07 -27.56
C ALA A 232 -8.69 5.82 -27.24
N SER A 233 -9.00 6.87 -28.01
CA SER A 233 -10.26 7.60 -27.86
C SER A 233 -10.95 7.76 -29.21
N SER A 234 -12.27 7.61 -29.19
CA SER A 234 -13.13 8.02 -30.31
C SER A 234 -13.51 9.51 -30.24
N SER A 235 -12.97 10.24 -29.26
CA SER A 235 -13.15 11.69 -29.11
C SER A 235 -11.94 12.46 -29.69
N PRO A 236 -12.16 13.50 -30.51
CA PRO A 236 -11.10 14.37 -31.01
C PRO A 236 -10.47 15.26 -29.92
N LEU A 237 -11.05 15.31 -28.70
CA LEU A 237 -10.53 16.08 -27.57
C LEU A 237 -9.35 15.39 -26.87
N VAL A 238 -9.17 14.09 -27.10
CA VAL A 238 -8.05 13.32 -26.59
C VAL A 238 -7.05 13.22 -27.72
N ASN A 239 -6.03 14.07 -27.68
CA ASN A 239 -4.97 14.03 -28.67
C ASN A 239 -4.15 12.75 -28.43
N THR A 240 -4.41 11.69 -29.20
CA THR A 240 -3.72 10.38 -29.14
C THR A 240 -2.21 10.47 -29.43
N THR A 241 -1.69 11.67 -29.64
CA THR A 241 -0.27 11.99 -29.83
C THR A 241 0.47 12.34 -28.53
N MET A 242 -0.23 12.63 -27.42
CA MET A 242 0.44 12.75 -26.13
C MET A 242 0.67 11.35 -25.56
N ALA A 243 1.94 10.93 -25.58
CA ALA A 243 2.35 9.65 -25.00
C ALA A 243 2.12 9.69 -23.49
N VAL A 244 1.41 8.69 -22.95
CA VAL A 244 1.21 8.50 -21.51
C VAL A 244 2.58 8.51 -20.82
N ASP A 245 2.79 9.43 -19.89
CA ASP A 245 4.05 9.52 -19.14
C ASP A 245 4.13 8.51 -17.98
N GLY A 246 5.21 8.54 -17.21
CA GLY A 246 5.40 7.61 -16.09
C GLY A 246 4.40 7.82 -14.96
N ALA A 247 4.02 9.06 -14.65
CA ALA A 247 3.09 9.38 -13.57
C ALA A 247 1.66 9.01 -13.97
N GLU A 248 1.26 9.33 -15.20
CA GLU A 248 -0.03 8.94 -15.78
C GLU A 248 -0.17 7.40 -15.86
N HIS A 249 0.90 6.68 -16.20
CA HIS A 249 0.91 5.22 -16.17
C HIS A 249 0.59 4.67 -14.77
N LEU A 250 1.25 5.19 -13.73
CA LEU A 250 1.03 4.77 -12.34
C LEU A 250 -0.39 5.12 -11.85
N GLN A 251 -0.92 6.29 -12.22
CA GLN A 251 -2.30 6.68 -11.87
C GLN A 251 -3.34 5.77 -12.51
N LEU A 252 -3.18 5.47 -13.81
CA LEU A 252 -4.06 4.54 -14.51
C LEU A 252 -3.99 3.14 -13.87
N ARG A 253 -2.80 2.69 -13.51
CA ARG A 253 -2.61 1.40 -12.83
C ARG A 253 -3.35 1.34 -11.49
N ALA A 254 -3.17 2.34 -10.63
CA ALA A 254 -3.85 2.39 -9.34
C ALA A 254 -5.39 2.42 -9.47
N ALA A 255 -5.91 3.13 -10.47
CA ALA A 255 -7.35 3.13 -10.77
C ALA A 255 -7.85 1.75 -11.19
N LEU A 256 -7.11 1.05 -12.05
CA LEU A 256 -7.45 -0.31 -12.48
C LEU A 256 -7.42 -1.32 -11.32
N ASP A 257 -6.39 -1.26 -10.48
CA ASP A 257 -6.28 -2.14 -9.31
C ASP A 257 -7.45 -1.90 -8.33
N THR A 258 -7.87 -0.65 -8.15
CA THR A 258 -9.03 -0.31 -7.31
C THR A 258 -10.32 -0.88 -7.88
N ILE A 259 -10.55 -0.74 -9.19
CA ILE A 259 -11.73 -1.31 -9.87
C ILE A 259 -11.72 -2.83 -9.77
N ALA A 260 -10.56 -3.46 -10.00
CA ALA A 260 -10.41 -4.90 -9.90
C ALA A 260 -10.76 -5.41 -8.49
N GLN A 261 -10.26 -4.74 -7.45
CA GLN A 261 -10.57 -5.08 -6.06
C GLN A 261 -12.07 -5.01 -5.77
N VAL A 262 -12.74 -3.92 -6.16
CA VAL A 262 -14.19 -3.74 -5.96
C VAL A 262 -14.97 -4.85 -6.66
N VAL A 263 -14.60 -5.22 -7.90
CA VAL A 263 -15.23 -6.31 -8.64
C VAL A 263 -15.02 -7.65 -7.94
N THR A 264 -13.80 -7.95 -7.49
CA THR A 264 -13.48 -9.18 -6.76
C THR A 264 -14.26 -9.30 -5.45
N ASP A 265 -14.34 -8.22 -4.68
CA ASP A 265 -15.09 -8.21 -3.41
C ASP A 265 -16.58 -8.47 -3.63
N ARG A 266 -17.18 -7.84 -4.65
CA ARG A 266 -18.60 -8.07 -5.00
C ARG A 266 -18.88 -9.49 -5.48
N LEU A 267 -18.03 -10.04 -6.35
CA LEU A 267 -18.17 -11.44 -6.80
C LEU A 267 -18.03 -12.43 -5.63
N THR A 268 -17.19 -12.12 -4.65
CA THR A 268 -17.00 -12.96 -3.45
C THR A 268 -18.19 -12.86 -2.49
N GLU A 269 -18.82 -11.70 -2.38
CA GLU A 269 -20.03 -11.47 -1.60
C GLU A 269 -21.24 -12.21 -2.20
N GLU A 270 -21.48 -12.07 -3.51
CA GLU A 270 -22.54 -12.81 -4.22
C GLU A 270 -22.34 -14.34 -4.13
N GLY A 271 -21.08 -14.81 -4.22
CA GLY A 271 -20.75 -16.22 -4.05
C GLY A 271 -21.01 -16.77 -2.64
N ARG A 272 -20.98 -15.90 -1.61
CA ARG A 272 -21.32 -16.27 -0.23
C ARG A 272 -22.83 -16.28 0.03
N GLU A 273 -23.59 -15.42 -0.65
CA GLU A 273 -25.05 -15.38 -0.52
C GLU A 273 -25.75 -16.51 -1.29
N ALA A 274 -25.08 -17.08 -2.29
CA ALA A 274 -25.60 -18.17 -3.14
C ALA A 274 -25.32 -19.60 -2.64
N GLY A 275 -24.59 -19.78 -1.53
CA GLY A 275 -24.22 -21.09 -0.95
C GLY A 275 -24.78 -21.30 0.44
#